data_AF-A0A9D7JF14-F1
#
_entry.id   AF-A0A9D7JF14-F1
#
_cell.length_a   1.000
_cell.length_b   1.000
_cell.length_c   1.000
_cell.angle_alpha   90.00
_cell.angle_beta   90.00
_cell.angle_gamma   90.00
#
_symmetry.space_group_name_H-M   'P 1'
#
loop_
_entity.id
_entity.type
_entity.pdbx_description
1 polymer ?
#
loop_
_entity_poly.entity_id
_entity_poly.type
_entity_poly.pdbx_seq_one_letter_code
_entity_poly.pdbx_strand_id
1 'polypeptide(L)'
;MLNAFVSGPQNLLFRNAFDGDDWSDWQNLEVKVGGTVSCTDILVIGAHCYDTSGGSAVQYSDLTRTSGSDILVDDWGGQVSGTASPVVTGKNGDTLHLFVNGPGKRLWVKSWHGSFSEWKNLPVAIANASPGCAIRKVGGNVWCGIVDNKAVRMIMVEANDL
;
A
#
# COMPACT_ATOMS: atom_id res chain seq x y z
N MET A 1 13.79 -2.89 13.65
CA MET A 1 12.40 -2.75 14.15
C MET A 1 11.44 -3.18 13.05
N LEU A 2 10.52 -4.09 13.35
CA LEU A 2 9.42 -4.50 12.48
C LEU A 2 8.12 -3.92 13.04
N ASN A 3 7.22 -3.46 12.19
CA ASN A 3 5.92 -2.91 12.59
C ASN A 3 4.80 -3.79 12.03
N ALA A 4 3.84 -4.15 12.89
CA ALA A 4 2.59 -4.78 12.50
C ALA A 4 1.45 -3.77 12.64
N PHE A 5 0.61 -3.66 11.61
CA PHE A 5 -0.55 -2.79 11.58
C PHE A 5 -1.80 -3.63 11.39
N VAL A 6 -2.84 -3.36 12.19
CA VAL A 6 -4.11 -4.10 12.11
C VAL A 6 -5.30 -3.15 12.26
N SER A 7 -6.37 -3.45 11.52
CA SER A 7 -7.68 -2.89 11.84
C SER A 7 -8.24 -3.61 13.06
N GLY A 8 -8.47 -2.86 14.13
CA GLY A 8 -8.96 -3.37 15.40
C GLY A 8 -10.41 -2.97 15.70
N PRO A 9 -10.82 -3.02 16.98
CA PRO A 9 -12.15 -2.62 17.40
C PRO A 9 -12.53 -1.22 16.91
N GLN A 10 -13.81 -1.03 16.57
CA GLN A 10 -14.36 0.25 16.09
C GLN A 10 -13.71 0.77 14.80
N ASN A 11 -13.07 -0.14 14.04
CA ASN A 11 -12.31 0.14 12.83
C ASN A 11 -11.18 1.16 13.06
N LEU A 12 -10.53 1.09 14.22
CA LEU A 12 -9.35 1.90 14.50
C LEU A 12 -8.08 1.15 14.08
N LEU A 13 -7.07 1.89 13.61
CA LEU A 13 -5.78 1.34 13.25
C LEU A 13 -4.91 1.17 14.52
N PHE A 14 -4.36 -0.02 14.70
CA PHE A 14 -3.45 -0.33 15.80
C PHE A 14 -2.08 -0.73 15.28
N ARG A 15 -1.04 -0.43 16.07
CA ARG A 15 0.36 -0.78 15.80
C ARG A 15 0.93 -1.63 16.93
N ASN A 16 1.74 -2.62 16.55
CA ASN A 16 2.65 -3.31 17.46
C ASN A 16 4.05 -3.33 16.83
N ALA A 17 5.09 -3.13 17.64
CA ALA A 17 6.47 -3.06 17.17
C ALA A 17 7.33 -4.18 17.78
N PHE A 18 8.11 -4.84 16.94
CA PHE A 18 9.15 -5.79 17.35
C PHE A 18 10.52 -5.11 17.27
N ASP A 19 11.23 -5.06 18.39
CA ASP A 19 12.52 -4.38 18.48
C ASP A 19 13.72 -5.26 18.08
N GLY A 20 13.53 -6.58 18.05
CA GLY A 20 14.58 -7.56 17.81
C GLY A 20 14.56 -8.70 18.83
N ASP A 21 14.02 -8.42 20.01
CA ASP A 21 13.93 -9.37 21.12
C ASP A 21 12.46 -9.62 21.50
N ASP A 22 11.66 -8.56 21.63
CA ASP A 22 10.27 -8.64 22.08
C ASP A 22 9.31 -7.74 21.30
N TRP A 23 8.02 -8.05 21.41
CA TRP A 23 6.93 -7.22 20.88
C TRP A 23 6.47 -6.23 21.94
N SER A 24 6.12 -5.01 21.51
CA SER A 24 5.48 -4.01 22.36
C SER A 24 4.04 -4.37 22.70
N ASP A 25 3.41 -3.57 23.55
CA ASP A 25 1.95 -3.54 23.64
C ASP A 25 1.32 -2.97 22.36
N TRP A 26 0.06 -3.31 22.11
CA TRP A 26 -0.71 -2.72 21.01
C TRP A 26 -1.05 -1.26 21.30
N GLN A 27 -0.59 -0.37 20.43
CA GLN A 27 -0.88 1.05 20.45
C GLN A 27 -2.07 1.36 19.54
N ASN A 28 -3.09 2.04 20.07
CA ASN A 28 -4.16 2.64 19.26
C ASN A 28 -3.61 3.91 18.58
N LEU A 29 -3.68 3.99 17.25
CA LEU A 29 -3.24 5.17 16.50
C LEU A 29 -4.36 6.22 16.36
N GLU A 30 -5.56 5.95 16.87
CA GLU A 30 -6.72 6.84 16.86
C GLU A 30 -7.20 7.26 15.45
N VAL A 31 -6.84 6.46 14.44
CA VAL A 31 -7.25 6.65 13.04
C VAL A 31 -8.33 5.66 12.68
N LYS A 32 -9.45 6.15 12.16
CA LYS A 32 -10.50 5.31 11.59
C LYS A 32 -10.14 4.88 10.17
N VAL A 33 -10.28 3.59 9.92
CA VAL A 33 -10.20 2.97 8.59
C VAL A 33 -11.56 2.32 8.26
N GLY A 34 -11.88 2.13 6.99
CA GLY A 34 -13.13 1.51 6.55
C GLY A 34 -13.01 0.02 6.20
N GLY A 35 -11.83 -0.57 6.39
CA GLY A 35 -11.67 -2.04 6.48
C GLY A 35 -10.94 -2.70 5.30
N THR A 36 -10.62 -1.96 4.25
CA THR A 36 -9.81 -2.47 3.13
C THR A 36 -8.44 -1.80 3.15
N VAL A 37 -7.59 -2.23 4.08
CA VAL A 37 -6.32 -1.55 4.38
C VAL A 37 -5.12 -2.40 3.99
N SER A 38 -4.11 -1.76 3.43
CA SER A 38 -2.77 -2.33 3.21
C SER A 38 -1.71 -1.37 3.75
N CYS A 39 -0.61 -1.88 4.29
CA CYS A 39 0.44 -1.05 4.84
C CYS A 39 1.81 -1.45 4.30
N THR A 40 2.71 -0.48 4.21
CA THR A 40 4.12 -0.68 3.85
C THR A 40 5.00 0.25 4.67
N ASP A 41 6.27 -0.08 4.81
CA ASP A 41 7.25 0.78 5.46
C ASP A 41 8.13 1.47 4.42
N ILE A 42 8.04 2.79 4.35
CA ILE A 42 8.93 3.60 3.52
C ILE A 42 10.07 4.02 4.42
N LEU A 43 11.23 3.36 4.27
CA LEU A 43 12.35 3.44 5.21
C LEU A 43 12.79 4.87 5.57
N VAL A 44 12.56 5.84 4.68
CA VAL A 44 12.91 7.25 4.89
C VAL A 44 11.85 8.07 5.62
N ILE A 45 10.57 7.71 5.56
CA ILE A 45 9.45 8.52 6.08
C ILE A 45 8.46 7.74 6.94
N GLY A 46 8.79 6.50 7.31
CA GLY A 46 8.01 5.68 8.23
C GLY A 46 6.96 4.83 7.53
N ALA A 47 6.06 4.23 8.32
CA ALA A 47 5.02 3.39 7.75
C ALA A 47 3.86 4.20 7.18
N HIS A 48 3.35 3.73 6.04
CA HIS A 48 2.17 4.25 5.38
C HIS A 48 1.14 3.15 5.21
N CYS A 49 -0.12 3.47 5.47
CA CYS A 49 -1.25 2.59 5.16
C CYS A 49 -2.15 3.25 4.11
N TYR A 50 -2.79 2.42 3.31
CA TYR A 50 -3.72 2.82 2.24
C TYR A 50 -5.03 2.13 2.48
N ASP A 51 -6.07 2.93 2.69
CA ASP A 51 -7.44 2.45 2.82
C ASP A 51 -8.22 2.73 1.53
N THR A 52 -8.78 1.66 0.99
CA THR A 52 -9.52 1.68 -0.27
C THR A 52 -10.99 1.33 -0.11
N SER A 53 -11.49 1.22 1.12
CA SER A 53 -12.88 0.87 1.38
C SER A 53 -13.88 1.88 0.80
N GLY A 54 -13.47 3.15 0.67
CA GLY A 54 -14.27 4.23 0.10
C GLY A 54 -14.29 4.25 -1.44
N GLY A 55 -13.55 3.36 -2.11
CA GLY A 55 -13.43 3.35 -3.56
C GLY A 55 -12.43 4.35 -4.13
N SER A 56 -11.67 5.07 -3.29
CA SER A 56 -10.47 5.85 -3.63
C SER A 56 -9.27 5.32 -2.84
N ALA A 57 -8.06 5.78 -3.10
CA ALA A 57 -6.89 5.45 -2.27
C ALA A 57 -6.62 6.56 -1.25
N VAL A 58 -7.04 6.37 0.00
CA VAL A 58 -6.72 7.27 1.11
C VAL A 58 -5.46 6.78 1.83
N GLN A 59 -4.43 7.61 1.88
CA GLN A 59 -3.17 7.34 2.55
C GLN A 59 -3.18 7.90 3.98
N TYR A 60 -2.65 7.12 4.92
CA TYR A 60 -2.24 7.54 6.25
C TYR A 60 -0.73 7.42 6.35
N SER A 61 -0.05 8.51 6.72
CA SER A 61 1.41 8.62 6.63
C SER A 61 2.09 8.76 8.00
N ASP A 62 3.37 8.37 8.06
CA ASP A 62 4.25 8.46 9.22
C ASP A 62 3.72 7.78 10.50
N LEU A 63 3.02 6.66 10.32
CA LEU A 63 2.34 5.90 11.39
C LEU A 63 3.29 5.30 12.44
N THR A 64 4.60 5.39 12.22
CA THR A 64 5.62 4.98 13.18
C THR A 64 6.05 6.09 14.14
N ARG A 65 5.76 7.36 13.81
CA ARG A 65 6.19 8.53 14.58
C ARG A 65 5.04 9.38 15.09
N THR A 66 3.87 9.31 14.46
CA THR A 66 2.68 10.10 14.82
C THR A 66 1.46 9.24 15.14
N SER A 67 0.50 9.82 15.85
CA SER A 67 -0.80 9.22 16.19
C SER A 67 -1.89 10.29 16.25
N GLY A 68 -3.16 9.87 16.18
CA GLY A 68 -4.31 10.76 16.32
C GLY A 68 -4.35 11.85 15.25
N SER A 69 -4.63 13.09 15.67
CA SER A 69 -4.75 14.24 14.76
C SER A 69 -3.47 14.60 14.02
N ASP A 70 -2.31 14.09 14.47
CA ASP A 70 -1.01 14.38 13.86
C ASP A 70 -0.69 13.44 12.69
N ILE A 71 -1.48 12.39 12.49
CA ILE A 71 -1.33 11.53 11.30
C ILE A 71 -1.80 12.31 10.08
N LEU A 72 -0.89 12.46 9.11
CA LEU A 72 -1.20 13.06 7.83
C LEU A 72 -2.10 12.10 7.04
N VAL A 73 -3.25 12.61 6.61
CA VAL A 73 -4.20 11.92 5.74
C VAL A 73 -4.19 12.61 4.39
N ASP A 74 -3.96 11.84 3.32
CA ASP A 74 -3.97 12.35 1.95
C ASP A 74 -4.84 11.46 1.07
N ASP A 75 -5.72 12.06 0.26
CA ASP A 75 -6.57 11.32 -0.68
C ASP A 75 -5.92 11.34 -2.06
N TRP A 76 -5.34 10.21 -2.46
CA TRP A 76 -4.72 10.05 -3.77
C TRP A 76 -5.75 9.88 -4.89
N GLY A 77 -7.04 9.89 -4.54
CA GLY A 77 -8.17 9.82 -5.45
C GLY A 77 -8.20 8.52 -6.22
N GLY A 78 -8.63 8.62 -7.47
CA GLY A 78 -8.84 7.47 -8.35
C GLY A 78 -10.12 6.69 -8.02
N GLN A 79 -10.37 5.66 -8.82
CA GLN A 79 -11.43 4.68 -8.58
C GLN A 79 -10.76 3.34 -8.31
N VAL A 80 -10.88 2.81 -7.10
CA VAL A 80 -10.19 1.61 -6.63
C VAL A 80 -11.20 0.57 -6.19
N SER A 81 -10.93 -0.70 -6.50
CA SER A 81 -11.68 -1.86 -6.03
C SER A 81 -10.76 -2.81 -5.27
N GLY A 82 -11.21 -3.29 -4.11
CA GLY A 82 -10.43 -4.20 -3.28
C GLY A 82 -9.18 -3.55 -2.69
N THR A 83 -8.25 -4.37 -2.19
CA THR A 83 -7.06 -3.92 -1.47
C THR A 83 -5.98 -3.44 -2.44
N ALA A 84 -5.34 -2.32 -2.10
CA ALA A 84 -4.16 -1.84 -2.81
C ALA A 84 -2.91 -2.68 -2.45
N SER A 85 -1.90 -2.65 -3.32
CA SER A 85 -0.60 -3.24 -3.07
C SER A 85 0.48 -2.16 -3.12
N PRO A 86 0.87 -1.60 -1.97
CA PRO A 86 1.98 -0.66 -1.88
C PRO A 86 3.32 -1.40 -1.93
N VAL A 87 4.23 -0.92 -2.77
CA VAL A 87 5.55 -1.52 -3.00
C VAL A 87 6.63 -0.45 -2.92
N VAL A 88 7.63 -0.66 -2.07
CA VAL A 88 8.74 0.27 -1.87
C VAL A 88 9.99 -0.21 -2.59
N THR A 89 10.69 0.71 -3.25
CA THR A 89 11.95 0.47 -3.96
C THR A 89 12.90 1.67 -3.78
N GLY A 90 14.02 1.62 -4.47
CA GLY A 90 15.11 2.59 -4.34
C GLY A 90 16.13 2.14 -3.31
N LYS A 91 17.40 2.51 -3.52
CA LYS A 91 18.51 2.11 -2.64
C LYS A 91 18.24 2.47 -1.18
N ASN A 92 17.56 3.60 -0.97
CA ASN A 92 17.20 4.11 0.35
C ASN A 92 15.75 3.76 0.76
N GLY A 93 14.96 3.09 -0.09
CA GLY A 93 13.53 2.89 0.15
C GLY A 93 12.75 4.20 0.05
N ASP A 94 13.10 5.03 -0.94
CA ASP A 94 12.61 6.40 -1.16
C ASP A 94 11.66 6.50 -2.36
N THR A 95 11.32 5.37 -2.98
CA THR A 95 10.34 5.29 -4.07
C THR A 95 9.22 4.35 -3.69
N LEU A 96 7.99 4.76 -3.96
CA LEU A 96 6.78 3.98 -3.70
C LEU A 96 5.97 3.82 -4.98
N HIS A 97 5.43 2.63 -5.18
CA HIS A 97 4.42 2.34 -6.19
C HIS A 97 3.19 1.75 -5.52
N LEU A 98 2.01 2.35 -5.76
CA LEU A 98 0.73 1.84 -5.29
C LEU A 98 -0.02 1.20 -6.44
N PHE A 99 -0.09 -0.14 -6.43
CA PHE A 99 -0.83 -0.90 -7.43
C PHE A 99 -2.27 -1.15 -6.97
N VAL A 100 -3.23 -0.94 -7.86
CA VAL A 100 -4.65 -1.09 -7.55
C VAL A 100 -5.41 -1.78 -8.66
N ASN A 101 -6.57 -2.34 -8.33
CA ASN A 101 -7.60 -2.65 -9.33
C ASN A 101 -8.43 -1.40 -9.59
N GLY A 102 -8.28 -0.84 -10.79
CA GLY A 102 -8.90 0.41 -11.18
C GLY A 102 -9.94 0.27 -12.29
N PRO A 103 -10.31 1.39 -12.96
CA PRO A 103 -11.29 1.40 -14.03
C PRO A 103 -11.04 0.35 -15.10
N GLY A 104 -12.12 -0.27 -15.56
CA GLY A 104 -12.07 -1.34 -16.56
C GLY A 104 -11.53 -2.67 -16.03
N LYS A 105 -11.43 -2.86 -14.70
CA LYS A 105 -10.92 -4.09 -14.07
C LYS A 105 -9.49 -4.39 -14.49
N ARG A 106 -8.67 -3.35 -14.48
CA ARG A 106 -7.27 -3.37 -14.92
C ARG A 106 -6.34 -3.00 -13.78
N LEU A 107 -5.08 -3.39 -13.92
CA LEU A 107 -4.03 -2.95 -13.01
C LEU A 107 -3.70 -1.48 -13.28
N TRP A 108 -3.72 -0.66 -12.23
CA TRP A 108 -3.29 0.73 -12.29
C TRP A 108 -2.17 0.96 -11.28
N VAL A 109 -1.29 1.92 -11.56
CA VAL A 109 -0.21 2.32 -10.66
C VAL A 109 -0.19 3.83 -10.49
N LYS A 110 0.06 4.27 -9.25
CA LYS A 110 0.49 5.64 -8.93
C LYS A 110 1.82 5.56 -8.20
N SER A 111 2.77 6.38 -8.60
CA SER A 111 4.14 6.35 -8.11
C SER A 111 4.44 7.62 -7.30
N TRP A 112 5.35 7.49 -6.33
CA TRP A 112 5.93 8.61 -5.60
C TRP A 112 7.45 8.47 -5.54
N HIS A 113 8.15 9.54 -5.89
CA HIS A 113 9.59 9.72 -5.69
C HIS A 113 9.88 11.22 -5.55
N GLY A 114 9.70 11.75 -4.33
CA GLY A 114 9.74 13.19 -4.05
C GLY A 114 8.51 13.98 -4.52
N SER A 115 7.80 13.50 -5.55
CA SER A 115 6.49 13.97 -5.98
C SER A 115 5.63 12.83 -6.51
N PHE A 116 4.31 13.07 -6.59
CA PHE A 116 3.35 12.10 -7.12
C PHE A 116 3.30 12.12 -8.64
N SER A 117 3.19 10.93 -9.24
CA SER A 117 2.79 10.78 -10.64
C SER A 117 1.27 10.89 -10.81
N GLU A 118 0.83 11.06 -12.06
CA GLU A 118 -0.55 10.73 -12.44
C GLU A 118 -0.81 9.22 -12.32
N TRP A 119 -2.09 8.83 -12.25
CA TRP A 119 -2.49 7.43 -12.32
C TRP A 119 -2.21 6.86 -13.73
N LYS A 120 -1.50 5.74 -13.80
CA LYS A 120 -1.14 5.07 -15.06
C LYS A 120 -1.86 3.73 -15.19
N ASN A 121 -2.52 3.52 -16.33
CA ASN A 121 -3.16 2.26 -16.68
C ASN A 121 -2.10 1.29 -17.19
N LEU A 122 -1.92 0.17 -16.50
CA LEU A 122 -1.14 -0.95 -17.00
C LEU A 122 -2.13 -1.85 -17.76
N PRO A 123 -1.96 -2.09 -19.08
CA PRO A 123 -2.97 -2.68 -19.96
C PRO A 123 -3.24 -4.18 -19.72
N VAL A 124 -3.19 -4.63 -18.47
CA VAL A 124 -3.43 -5.97 -17.99
C VAL A 124 -4.76 -6.03 -17.25
N ALA A 125 -5.68 -6.87 -17.74
CA ALA A 125 -6.94 -7.12 -17.05
C ALA A 125 -6.69 -7.99 -15.81
N ILE A 126 -7.32 -7.67 -14.68
CA ILE A 126 -7.22 -8.40 -13.39
C ILE A 126 -8.59 -8.74 -12.80
N ALA A 127 -9.67 -8.61 -13.58
CA ALA A 127 -11.03 -8.92 -13.16
C ALA A 127 -11.40 -8.22 -11.83
N ASN A 128 -11.90 -8.94 -10.84
CA ASN A 128 -12.26 -8.36 -9.53
C ASN A 128 -11.18 -8.57 -8.46
N ALA A 129 -9.97 -9.00 -8.87
CA ALA A 129 -8.93 -9.37 -7.92
C ALA A 129 -8.20 -8.15 -7.37
N SER A 130 -7.77 -8.22 -6.10
CA SER A 130 -6.79 -7.30 -5.52
C SER A 130 -5.39 -7.74 -5.92
N PRO A 131 -4.53 -6.84 -6.42
CA PRO A 131 -3.17 -7.22 -6.76
C PRO A 131 -2.33 -7.48 -5.51
N GLY A 132 -1.38 -8.42 -5.60
CA GLY A 132 -0.28 -8.57 -4.64
C GLY A 132 1.05 -8.42 -5.38
N CYS A 133 1.67 -7.25 -5.30
CA CYS A 133 2.86 -6.88 -6.06
C CYS A 133 4.12 -6.83 -5.19
N ALA A 134 5.25 -7.18 -5.79
CA ALA A 134 6.57 -7.08 -5.15
C ALA A 134 7.63 -6.66 -6.16
N ILE A 135 8.67 -5.97 -5.68
CA ILE A 135 9.83 -5.54 -6.46
C ILE A 135 11.10 -5.81 -5.66
N ARG A 136 12.23 -5.93 -6.35
CA ARG A 136 13.54 -5.88 -5.68
C ARG A 136 13.76 -4.48 -5.11
N LYS A 137 14.40 -4.43 -3.93
CA LYS A 137 14.73 -3.17 -3.25
C LYS A 137 15.47 -2.17 -4.13
N VAL A 138 16.32 -2.65 -5.03
CA VAL A 138 17.12 -1.80 -5.94
C VAL A 138 16.54 -1.87 -7.35
N GLY A 139 15.31 -1.39 -7.52
CA GLY A 139 14.62 -1.28 -8.81
C GLY A 139 14.40 -2.61 -9.55
N GLY A 140 13.96 -2.50 -10.80
CA GLY A 140 13.74 -3.62 -11.71
C GLY A 140 12.26 -3.90 -11.96
N ASN A 141 11.98 -5.06 -12.55
CA ASN A 141 10.61 -5.43 -12.89
C ASN A 141 9.80 -5.73 -11.63
N VAL A 142 8.56 -5.26 -11.62
CA VAL A 142 7.59 -5.59 -10.56
C VAL A 142 6.87 -6.87 -10.97
N TRP A 143 6.65 -7.73 -9.99
CA TRP A 143 5.85 -8.95 -10.16
C TRP A 143 4.58 -8.85 -9.35
N CYS A 144 3.43 -8.90 -10.02
CA CYS A 144 2.12 -8.88 -9.41
C CYS A 144 1.45 -10.25 -9.53
N GLY A 145 1.16 -10.86 -8.39
CA GLY A 145 0.31 -12.04 -8.30
C GLY A 145 -1.15 -11.64 -8.24
N ILE A 146 -1.97 -12.24 -9.11
CA ILE A 146 -3.42 -12.04 -9.17
C ILE A 146 -4.10 -13.38 -8.96
N VAL A 147 -5.06 -13.44 -8.03
CA VAL A 147 -5.90 -14.61 -7.82
C VAL A 147 -7.22 -14.41 -8.56
N ASP A 148 -7.48 -15.23 -9.58
CA ASP A 148 -8.72 -15.22 -10.34
C ASP A 148 -9.24 -16.65 -10.48
N ASN A 149 -10.50 -16.90 -10.11
CA ASN A 149 -11.14 -18.22 -10.18
C ASN A 149 -10.29 -19.39 -9.65
N LYS A 150 -9.66 -19.21 -8.47
CA LYS A 150 -8.76 -20.19 -7.81
C LYS A 150 -7.45 -20.47 -8.55
N ALA A 151 -7.14 -19.72 -9.61
CA ALA A 151 -5.85 -19.74 -10.27
C ALA A 151 -5.02 -18.52 -9.84
N VAL A 152 -3.69 -18.70 -9.73
CA VAL A 152 -2.75 -17.60 -9.54
C VAL A 152 -2.12 -17.30 -10.89
N ARG A 153 -2.16 -16.04 -11.30
CA ARG A 153 -1.44 -15.54 -12.46
C ARG A 153 -0.40 -14.53 -12.01
N MET A 154 0.83 -14.72 -12.45
CA MET A 154 1.91 -13.76 -12.25
C MET A 154 1.99 -12.83 -13.46
N ILE A 155 2.03 -11.53 -13.21
CA ILE A 155 2.18 -10.47 -14.19
C ILE A 155 3.51 -9.78 -13.91
N MET A 156 4.34 -9.66 -14.94
CA MET A 156 5.53 -8.83 -14.89
C MET A 156 5.17 -7.43 -15.42
N VAL A 157 5.55 -6.40 -14.68
CA VAL A 157 5.48 -5.00 -15.11
C VAL A 157 6.92 -4.52 -15.28
N GLU A 158 7.24 -3.96 -16.43
CA GLU A 158 8.60 -3.48 -16.71
C GLU A 158 8.88 -2.22 -15.91
N ALA A 159 10.14 -2.01 -15.51
CA ALA A 159 10.53 -0.81 -14.76
C ALA A 159 10.23 0.50 -15.54
N ASN A 160 10.30 0.46 -16.86
CA ASN A 160 9.99 1.61 -17.72
C ASN A 160 8.48 1.93 -17.76
N ASP A 161 7.64 1.03 -17.26
CA ASP A 161 6.20 1.22 -17.15
C ASP A 161 5.77 1.89 -15.83
N LEU A 162 6.69 2.19 -14.92
CA LEU A 162 6.40 2.75 -13.58
C LEU A 162 6.51 4.28 -13.47
#